data_AF-A0A926CTJ1-F1
#
_entry.id   AF-A0A926CTJ1-F1
#
_cell.length_a   1.000
_cell.length_b   1.000
_cell.length_c   1.000
_cell.angle_alpha   90.00
_cell.angle_beta   90.00
_cell.angle_gamma   90.00
#
_symmetry.space_group_name_H-M   'P 1'
#
loop_
_entity.id
_entity.type
_entity.pdbx_description
1 polymer ?
#
loop_
_entity_poly.entity_id
_entity_poly.type
_entity_poly.pdbx_seq_one_letter_code
_entity_poly.pdbx_strand_id
1 'polypeptide(L)'
;MSDLFKNLPREIMAPVKGERMVFRITAEDTNGTYTEFDHFIAPGQGFSPTHMHETQTQKWEVVSGTAAYLVEGVEKTAKTGDRVVIPPGKFHIDPYNQTGSDELHLRRTISPEGGSQLFFTTWFVLACADSFDLKHPGYQFEPLPIAVLVHMLPAKSYTTDLPVWMQKIAIPVGALVGWLLGKRARYPELEQKYFATK
;
A
#
# COMPACT_ATOMS: atom_id res chain seq x y z
N MET A 1 9.23 -18.76 -8.73
CA MET A 1 8.70 -17.61 -7.96
C MET A 1 9.12 -17.77 -6.51
N SER A 2 9.68 -16.71 -5.91
CA SER A 2 10.05 -16.67 -4.49
C SER A 2 8.87 -17.06 -3.59
N ASP A 3 9.10 -17.82 -2.52
CA ASP A 3 8.07 -18.18 -1.53
C ASP A 3 7.40 -16.97 -0.88
N LEU A 4 8.03 -15.79 -1.00
CA LEU A 4 7.53 -14.52 -0.51
C LEU A 4 6.11 -14.19 -1.03
N PHE A 5 5.80 -14.55 -2.28
CA PHE A 5 4.54 -14.19 -2.95
C PHE A 5 3.46 -15.26 -2.84
N LYS A 6 3.78 -16.46 -2.35
CA LYS A 6 2.84 -17.58 -2.27
C LYS A 6 1.94 -17.45 -1.04
N ASN A 7 0.70 -17.88 -1.13
CA ASN A 7 -0.22 -17.95 0.02
C ASN A 7 -0.35 -16.60 0.76
N LEU A 8 -0.42 -15.49 0.02
CA LEU A 8 -0.74 -14.19 0.59
C LEU A 8 -2.23 -14.12 0.94
N PRO A 9 -2.61 -13.39 2.00
CA PRO A 9 -4.00 -13.30 2.42
C PRO A 9 -4.84 -12.60 1.34
N ARG A 10 -6.05 -13.13 1.07
CA ARG A 10 -7.01 -12.45 0.17
C ARG A 10 -7.78 -11.34 0.87
N GLU A 11 -7.82 -11.34 2.19
CA GLU A 11 -8.41 -10.26 2.98
C GLU A 11 -7.39 -9.75 4.01
N ILE A 12 -7.26 -8.43 4.08
CA ILE A 12 -6.39 -7.75 5.03
C ILE A 12 -7.29 -6.85 5.86
N MET A 13 -7.26 -7.02 7.19
CA MET A 13 -7.93 -6.12 8.11
C MET A 13 -6.90 -5.31 8.88
N ALA A 14 -7.03 -3.98 8.85
CA ALA A 14 -6.22 -3.07 9.64
C ALA A 14 -7.09 -2.09 10.43
N PRO A 15 -7.78 -2.54 11.50
CA PRO A 15 -8.68 -1.68 12.28
C PRO A 15 -7.97 -0.45 12.86
N VAL A 16 -6.69 -0.57 13.22
CA VAL A 16 -5.86 0.56 13.72
C VAL A 16 -5.64 1.66 12.67
N LYS A 17 -5.80 1.33 11.40
CA LYS A 17 -5.80 2.28 10.28
C LYS A 17 -7.20 2.57 9.75
N GLY A 18 -8.24 1.93 10.29
CA GLY A 18 -9.60 1.99 9.75
C GLY A 18 -9.69 1.52 8.29
N GLU A 19 -8.83 0.59 7.89
CA GLU A 19 -8.73 0.11 6.50
C GLU A 19 -8.98 -1.40 6.43
N ARG A 20 -9.67 -1.83 5.37
CA ARG A 20 -9.87 -3.25 5.04
C ARG A 20 -9.73 -3.44 3.53
N MET A 21 -8.99 -4.45 3.11
CA MET A 21 -8.78 -4.78 1.69
C MET A 21 -9.23 -6.19 1.37
N VAL A 22 -9.87 -6.38 0.21
CA VAL A 22 -10.31 -7.69 -0.28
C VAL A 22 -9.81 -7.89 -1.71
N PHE A 23 -8.81 -8.74 -1.89
CA PHE A 23 -8.23 -9.13 -3.16
C PHE A 23 -9.16 -10.06 -3.93
N ARG A 24 -9.78 -9.51 -4.97
CA ARG A 24 -10.66 -10.25 -5.90
C ARG A 24 -9.82 -11.02 -6.90
N ILE A 25 -8.83 -10.34 -7.48
CA ILE A 25 -7.94 -10.87 -8.51
C ILE A 25 -6.50 -10.62 -8.08
N THR A 26 -5.75 -11.69 -7.93
CA THR A 26 -4.34 -11.70 -7.50
C THR A 26 -3.39 -11.83 -8.68
N ALA A 27 -2.09 -11.67 -8.42
CA ALA A 27 -1.06 -11.93 -9.42
C ALA A 27 -1.12 -13.36 -9.98
N GLU A 28 -1.44 -14.34 -9.12
CA GLU A 28 -1.55 -15.75 -9.50
C GLU A 28 -2.70 -15.99 -10.47
N ASP A 29 -3.83 -15.30 -10.29
CA ASP A 29 -5.00 -15.43 -11.16
C ASP A 29 -4.76 -14.88 -12.57
N THR A 30 -3.77 -13.98 -12.73
CA THR A 30 -3.55 -13.22 -13.97
C THR A 30 -2.16 -13.40 -14.57
N ASN A 31 -1.35 -14.31 -14.03
CA ASN A 31 0.07 -14.46 -14.37
C ASN A 31 0.85 -13.13 -14.30
N GLY A 32 0.57 -12.31 -13.30
CA GLY A 32 1.26 -11.05 -13.04
C GLY A 32 0.84 -9.87 -13.93
N THR A 33 -0.21 -10.02 -14.75
CA THR A 33 -0.65 -8.92 -15.63
C THR A 33 -1.33 -7.78 -14.87
N TYR A 34 -2.11 -8.09 -13.83
CA TYR A 34 -2.68 -7.08 -12.92
C TYR A 34 -3.17 -7.71 -11.61
N THR A 35 -3.47 -6.87 -10.63
CA THR A 35 -4.30 -7.22 -9.47
C THR A 35 -5.51 -6.30 -9.39
N GLU A 36 -6.60 -6.80 -8.80
CA GLU A 36 -7.77 -6.02 -8.44
C GLU A 36 -8.24 -6.35 -7.02
N PHE A 37 -8.55 -5.31 -6.25
CA PHE A 37 -9.06 -5.46 -4.89
C PHE A 37 -10.04 -4.33 -4.54
N ASP A 38 -10.95 -4.63 -3.62
CA ASP A 38 -11.70 -3.59 -2.93
C ASP A 38 -10.91 -3.05 -1.76
N HIS A 39 -11.02 -1.76 -1.52
CA HIS A 39 -10.44 -1.05 -0.40
C HIS A 39 -11.51 -0.25 0.31
N PHE A 40 -11.74 -0.57 1.58
CA PHE A 40 -12.70 0.06 2.46
C PHE A 40 -11.95 0.92 3.46
N ILE A 41 -12.32 2.20 3.55
CA ILE A 41 -11.56 3.21 4.28
C ILE A 41 -12.52 4.01 5.16
N ALA A 42 -12.32 3.94 6.48
CA ALA A 42 -13.07 4.71 7.46
C ALA A 42 -12.86 6.22 7.30
N PRO A 43 -13.80 7.05 7.78
CA PRO A 43 -13.63 8.51 7.86
C PRO A 43 -12.27 8.97 8.43
N GLY A 44 -11.61 9.88 7.73
CA GLY A 44 -10.33 10.46 8.14
C GLY A 44 -9.11 9.56 7.94
N GLN A 45 -9.25 8.42 7.24
CA GLN A 45 -8.21 7.41 7.06
C GLN A 45 -7.79 7.22 5.59
N GLY A 46 -6.85 6.30 5.35
CA GLY A 46 -6.35 5.94 4.02
C GLY A 46 -5.27 6.86 3.47
N PHE A 47 -4.80 7.82 4.28
CA PHE A 47 -3.71 8.71 3.87
C PHE A 47 -2.45 7.91 3.58
N SER A 48 -1.92 8.12 2.38
CA SER A 48 -0.64 7.55 1.96
C SER A 48 0.44 8.62 1.86
N PRO A 49 1.73 8.21 1.93
CA PRO A 49 2.82 8.93 1.29
C PRO A 49 2.46 9.63 0.00
N THR A 50 3.01 10.82 -0.23
CA THR A 50 3.20 11.26 -1.62
C THR A 50 4.27 10.38 -2.25
N HIS A 51 3.89 9.60 -3.25
CA HIS A 51 4.75 8.61 -3.90
C HIS A 51 4.50 8.53 -5.40
N MET A 52 5.38 7.82 -6.10
CA MET A 52 5.33 7.62 -7.54
C MET A 52 5.74 6.18 -7.85
N HIS A 53 5.00 5.53 -8.75
CA HIS A 53 5.35 4.21 -9.27
C HIS A 53 6.12 4.35 -10.59
N GLU A 54 7.24 3.66 -10.73
CA GLU A 54 8.10 3.76 -11.91
C GLU A 54 7.45 3.13 -13.15
N THR A 55 6.70 2.03 -12.96
CA THR A 55 6.15 1.23 -14.07
C THR A 55 4.64 0.98 -14.00
N GLN A 56 4.02 1.20 -12.85
CA GLN A 56 2.63 0.80 -12.62
C GLN A 56 1.64 1.92 -12.91
N THR A 57 0.53 1.55 -13.54
CA THR A 57 -0.69 2.36 -13.63
C THR A 57 -1.64 1.90 -12.53
N GLN A 58 -2.18 2.84 -11.75
CA GLN A 58 -3.31 2.57 -10.87
C GLN A 58 -4.60 3.09 -11.49
N LYS A 59 -5.63 2.28 -11.42
CA LYS A 59 -7.01 2.67 -11.73
C LYS A 59 -7.84 2.52 -10.47
N TRP A 60 -8.70 3.48 -10.22
CA TRP A 60 -9.58 3.53 -9.07
C TRP A 60 -11.00 3.79 -9.56
N GLU A 61 -11.94 3.04 -9.03
CA GLU A 61 -13.37 3.28 -9.18
C GLU A 61 -13.95 3.56 -7.79
N VAL A 62 -14.69 4.65 -7.64
CA VAL A 62 -15.37 4.94 -6.38
C VAL A 62 -16.69 4.18 -6.39
N VAL A 63 -16.77 3.09 -5.62
CA VAL A 63 -17.97 2.25 -5.53
C VAL A 63 -19.02 2.92 -4.64
N SER A 64 -18.60 3.48 -3.51
CA SER A 64 -19.45 4.35 -2.67
C SER A 64 -18.61 5.34 -1.87
N GLY A 65 -19.16 6.53 -1.63
CA GLY A 65 -18.52 7.57 -0.82
C GLY A 65 -17.87 8.67 -1.65
N THR A 66 -16.93 9.38 -1.05
CA THR A 66 -16.17 10.47 -1.69
C THR A 66 -14.70 10.34 -1.32
N ALA A 67 -13.84 10.28 -2.33
CA ALA A 67 -12.40 10.16 -2.16
C ALA A 67 -11.72 11.49 -2.48
N ALA A 68 -10.82 11.94 -1.61
CA ALA A 68 -9.84 12.96 -1.92
C ALA A 68 -8.57 12.27 -2.45
N TYR A 69 -7.86 12.92 -3.36
CA TYR A 69 -6.59 12.42 -3.89
C TYR A 69 -5.76 13.58 -4.43
N LEU A 70 -4.45 13.39 -4.55
CA LEU A 70 -3.54 14.40 -5.08
C LEU A 70 -2.73 13.80 -6.23
N VAL A 71 -2.61 14.49 -7.35
CA VAL A 71 -1.73 14.09 -8.46
C VAL A 71 -0.97 15.33 -8.95
N GLU A 72 0.36 15.23 -9.01
CA GLU A 72 1.25 16.32 -9.43
C GLU A 72 1.00 17.64 -8.68
N GLY A 73 0.75 17.56 -7.37
CA GLY A 73 0.51 18.73 -6.52
C GLY A 73 -0.91 19.29 -6.60
N VAL A 74 -1.80 18.70 -7.40
CA VAL A 74 -3.19 19.14 -7.53
C VAL A 74 -4.10 18.21 -6.76
N GLU A 75 -4.72 18.71 -5.70
CA GLU A 75 -5.76 18.02 -4.94
C GLU A 75 -7.08 17.99 -5.74
N LYS A 76 -7.73 16.83 -5.74
CA LYS A 76 -8.96 16.54 -6.47
C LYS A 76 -9.87 15.65 -5.63
N THR A 77 -11.13 15.59 -6.04
CA THR A 77 -12.14 14.76 -5.42
C THR A 77 -12.79 13.86 -6.47
N ALA A 78 -13.09 12.62 -6.10
CA ALA A 78 -13.87 11.66 -6.88
C ALA A 78 -15.05 11.15 -6.04
N LYS A 79 -16.22 11.05 -6.65
CA LYS A 79 -17.47 10.61 -6.02
C LYS A 79 -17.90 9.26 -6.56
N THR A 80 -18.87 8.61 -5.91
CA THR A 80 -19.51 7.38 -6.39
C THR A 80 -19.74 7.39 -7.91
N GLY A 81 -19.22 6.36 -8.60
CA GLY A 81 -19.29 6.19 -10.05
C GLY A 81 -18.11 6.80 -10.83
N ASP A 82 -17.33 7.70 -10.21
CA ASP A 82 -16.16 8.29 -10.84
C ASP A 82 -15.02 7.27 -10.94
N ARG A 83 -14.15 7.51 -11.94
CA ARG A 83 -12.92 6.75 -12.18
C ARG A 83 -11.71 7.67 -12.15
N VAL A 84 -10.67 7.24 -11.46
CA VAL A 84 -9.37 7.93 -11.41
C VAL A 84 -8.32 7.02 -12.01
N VAL A 85 -7.49 7.56 -12.91
CA VAL A 85 -6.34 6.86 -13.50
C VAL A 85 -5.09 7.64 -13.16
N ILE A 86 -4.13 6.97 -12.52
CA ILE A 86 -2.82 7.51 -12.20
C ILE A 86 -1.79 6.75 -13.04
N PRO A 87 -1.19 7.38 -14.06
CA PRO A 87 -0.19 6.72 -14.89
C PRO A 87 1.17 6.63 -14.16
N PRO A 88 2.09 5.78 -14.66
CA PRO A 88 3.45 5.68 -14.12
C PRO A 88 4.17 7.03 -14.15
N GLY A 89 5.12 7.22 -13.23
CA GLY A 89 5.95 8.43 -13.18
C GLY A 89 5.27 9.64 -12.54
N LYS A 90 4.02 9.55 -12.11
CA LYS A 90 3.30 10.65 -11.46
C LYS A 90 3.41 10.58 -9.95
N PHE A 91 3.86 11.66 -9.32
CA PHE A 91 3.77 11.80 -7.87
C PHE A 91 2.32 12.03 -7.46
N HIS A 92 1.84 11.26 -6.49
CA HIS A 92 0.46 11.27 -6.05
C HIS A 92 0.31 10.83 -4.59
N ILE A 93 -0.84 11.16 -4.01
CA ILE A 93 -1.40 10.52 -2.82
C ILE A 93 -2.55 9.65 -3.31
N ASP A 94 -2.55 8.37 -2.93
CA ASP A 94 -3.64 7.43 -3.25
C ASP A 94 -4.98 7.97 -2.75
N PRO A 95 -6.11 7.72 -3.44
CA PRO A 95 -7.42 8.13 -2.97
C PRO A 95 -7.73 7.68 -1.54
N TYR A 96 -8.11 8.64 -0.70
CA TYR A 96 -8.33 8.48 0.75
C TYR A 96 -9.63 9.15 1.19
N ASN A 97 -10.09 8.84 2.40
CA ASN A 97 -11.35 9.35 2.95
C ASN A 97 -11.08 10.57 3.86
N GLN A 98 -11.02 11.77 3.29
CA GLN A 98 -10.64 12.99 4.02
C GLN A 98 -11.67 13.43 5.08
N THR A 99 -12.95 13.50 4.70
CA THR A 99 -13.99 14.20 5.50
C THR A 99 -15.37 13.52 5.46
N GLY A 100 -15.48 12.24 5.09
CA GLY A 100 -16.77 11.54 5.09
C GLY A 100 -17.34 11.30 6.50
N SER A 101 -18.66 11.11 6.63
CA SER A 101 -19.28 10.43 7.79
C SER A 101 -19.30 8.91 7.60
N ASP A 102 -19.24 8.47 6.34
CA ASP A 102 -19.46 7.10 5.92
C ASP A 102 -18.16 6.46 5.43
N GLU A 103 -18.12 5.13 5.43
CA GLU A 103 -17.03 4.36 4.87
C GLU A 103 -16.91 4.60 3.36
N LEU A 104 -15.68 4.87 2.90
CA LEU A 104 -15.34 4.97 1.49
C LEU A 104 -15.03 3.56 0.96
N HIS A 105 -15.68 3.17 -0.13
CA HIS A 105 -15.41 1.92 -0.84
C HIS A 105 -14.84 2.23 -2.23
N LEU A 106 -13.59 1.82 -2.44
CA LEU A 106 -12.89 1.91 -3.70
C LEU A 106 -12.67 0.52 -4.30
N ARG A 107 -12.74 0.42 -5.62
CA ARG A 107 -12.14 -0.68 -6.37
C ARG A 107 -10.85 -0.21 -7.00
N ARG A 108 -9.74 -0.89 -6.72
CA ARG A 108 -8.42 -0.55 -7.27
C ARG A 108 -7.94 -1.66 -8.18
N THR A 109 -7.44 -1.28 -9.34
CA THR A 109 -6.68 -2.14 -10.25
C THR A 109 -5.26 -1.60 -10.38
N ILE A 110 -4.25 -2.46 -10.25
CA ILE A 110 -2.83 -2.09 -10.44
C ILE A 110 -2.25 -2.95 -11.56
N SER A 111 -1.60 -2.32 -12.55
CA SER A 111 -1.03 -3.01 -13.71
C SER A 111 0.30 -2.37 -14.16
N PRO A 112 1.34 -3.15 -14.48
CA PRO A 112 1.45 -4.60 -14.24
C PRO A 112 1.42 -4.94 -12.74
N GLU A 113 1.08 -6.18 -12.40
CA GLU A 113 1.26 -6.64 -11.02
C GLU A 113 2.76 -6.70 -10.72
N GLY A 114 3.16 -6.24 -9.54
CA GLY A 114 4.56 -6.15 -9.14
C GLY A 114 4.77 -6.34 -7.65
N GLY A 115 3.92 -7.16 -7.01
CA GLY A 115 3.96 -7.48 -5.59
C GLY A 115 3.13 -6.56 -4.69
N SER A 116 2.04 -5.98 -5.20
CA SER A 116 1.20 -5.08 -4.40
C SER A 116 0.49 -5.81 -3.26
N GLN A 117 0.07 -7.06 -3.46
CA GLN A 117 -0.55 -7.84 -2.40
C GLN A 117 0.43 -8.05 -1.23
N LEU A 118 1.70 -8.36 -1.53
CA LEU A 118 2.75 -8.47 -0.53
C LEU A 118 3.02 -7.13 0.16
N PHE A 119 3.06 -6.04 -0.62
CA PHE A 119 3.24 -4.70 -0.09
C PHE A 119 2.20 -4.40 0.98
N PHE A 120 0.90 -4.52 0.65
CA PHE A 120 -0.17 -4.25 1.60
C PHE A 120 -0.20 -5.23 2.76
N THR A 121 0.06 -6.52 2.53
CA THR A 121 0.16 -7.53 3.59
C THR A 121 1.18 -7.09 4.64
N THR A 122 2.38 -6.74 4.20
CA THR A 122 3.46 -6.36 5.12
C THR A 122 3.25 -4.98 5.73
N TRP A 123 2.77 -4.02 4.94
CA TRP A 123 2.48 -2.67 5.41
C TRP A 123 1.46 -2.69 6.56
N PHE A 124 0.32 -3.35 6.36
CA PHE A 124 -0.74 -3.38 7.36
C PHE A 124 -0.42 -4.31 8.52
N VAL A 125 0.30 -5.41 8.32
CA VAL A 125 0.65 -6.28 9.45
C VAL A 125 1.62 -5.58 10.39
N LEU A 126 2.57 -4.81 9.85
CA LEU A 126 3.47 -3.98 10.65
C LEU A 126 2.69 -2.84 11.35
N ALA A 127 1.67 -2.28 10.70
CA ALA A 127 0.78 -1.30 11.31
C ALA A 127 0.01 -1.88 12.51
N CYS A 128 -0.53 -3.09 12.37
CA CYS A 128 -1.28 -3.77 13.43
C CYS A 128 -0.39 -4.29 14.56
N ALA A 129 0.86 -4.67 14.25
CA ALA A 129 1.81 -5.20 15.22
C ALA A 129 2.35 -4.14 16.20
N ASP A 130 2.17 -2.87 15.85
CA ASP A 130 2.31 -1.66 16.65
C ASP A 130 3.18 -1.77 17.91
N SER A 131 4.49 -1.79 17.68
CA SER A 131 5.44 -1.22 18.64
C SER A 131 5.61 0.27 18.30
N PHE A 132 4.69 1.21 18.60
CA PHE A 132 4.99 2.60 19.09
C PHE A 132 3.78 3.55 19.35
N ASP A 133 4.12 4.65 20.04
CA ASP A 133 3.34 5.67 20.77
C ASP A 133 2.45 6.58 19.90
N LEU A 134 1.17 6.71 20.29
CA LEU A 134 0.11 7.50 19.64
C LEU A 134 0.29 9.03 19.69
N LYS A 135 1.46 9.53 20.14
CA LYS A 135 1.64 10.96 20.41
C LYS A 135 2.00 11.83 19.22
N HIS A 136 2.36 11.27 18.06
CA HIS A 136 2.80 12.07 16.90
C HIS A 136 2.05 11.73 15.61
N PRO A 137 1.44 12.72 14.94
CA PRO A 137 0.83 12.55 13.62
C PRO A 137 1.93 12.53 12.55
N GLY A 138 2.10 11.38 11.89
CA GLY A 138 3.08 11.16 10.81
C GLY A 138 3.66 9.74 10.84
N TYR A 139 3.89 9.15 9.67
CA TYR A 139 4.59 7.88 9.41
C TYR A 139 5.17 7.12 10.61
N GLN A 140 4.37 6.21 11.16
CA GLN A 140 4.70 5.40 12.33
C GLN A 140 5.24 4.02 11.94
N PHE A 141 6.21 3.95 11.03
CA PHE A 141 6.80 2.67 10.60
C PHE A 141 8.31 2.65 10.78
N GLU A 142 8.84 1.54 11.29
CA GLU A 142 10.27 1.30 11.27
C GLU A 142 10.75 1.24 9.81
N PRO A 143 11.74 2.06 9.40
CA PRO A 143 12.10 2.20 7.98
C PRO A 143 12.80 0.96 7.42
N LEU A 144 13.43 0.13 8.26
CA LEU A 144 14.23 -1.01 7.81
C LEU A 144 13.38 -2.17 7.23
N PRO A 145 12.30 -2.66 7.87
CA PRO A 145 11.38 -3.60 7.23
C PRO A 145 10.83 -3.10 5.89
N ILE A 146 10.49 -1.81 5.80
CA ILE A 146 9.97 -1.21 4.57
C ILE A 146 11.06 -1.18 3.50
N ALA A 147 12.31 -0.83 3.83
CA ALA A 147 13.43 -0.88 2.89
C ALA A 147 13.64 -2.30 2.34
N VAL A 148 13.60 -3.33 3.19
CA VAL A 148 13.69 -4.74 2.78
C VAL A 148 12.55 -5.09 1.82
N LEU A 149 11.31 -4.74 2.19
CA LEU A 149 10.11 -4.97 1.37
C LEU A 149 10.25 -4.33 -0.02
N VAL A 150 10.42 -3.01 -0.11
CA VAL A 150 10.42 -2.29 -1.40
C VAL A 150 11.64 -2.63 -2.27
N HIS A 151 12.75 -3.05 -1.65
CA HIS A 151 13.89 -3.56 -2.40
C HIS A 151 13.56 -4.89 -3.10
N MET A 152 12.78 -5.77 -2.45
CA MET A 152 12.41 -7.08 -2.98
C MET A 152 11.25 -7.04 -4.00
N LEU A 153 10.43 -5.98 -4.00
CA LEU A 153 9.32 -5.85 -4.95
C LEU A 153 9.80 -5.62 -6.39
N PRO A 154 9.25 -6.32 -7.39
CA PRO A 154 9.55 -6.04 -8.80
C PRO A 154 9.19 -4.62 -9.21
N ALA A 155 8.01 -4.14 -8.82
CA ALA A 155 7.60 -2.77 -9.08
C ALA A 155 8.27 -1.81 -8.09
N LYS A 156 8.90 -0.76 -8.61
CA LYS A 156 9.60 0.25 -7.82
C LYS A 156 8.73 1.47 -7.60
N SER A 157 8.74 1.95 -6.36
CA SER A 157 8.07 3.16 -5.92
C SER A 157 9.05 4.06 -5.18
N TYR A 158 8.85 5.37 -5.30
CA TYR A 158 9.68 6.38 -4.64
C TYR A 158 8.81 7.45 -4.01
N THR A 159 9.24 8.01 -2.88
CA THR A 159 8.54 9.11 -2.19
C THR A 159 9.10 10.47 -2.60
N THR A 160 8.57 11.54 -2.02
CA THR A 160 9.06 12.91 -2.24
C THR A 160 10.06 13.39 -1.17
N ASP A 161 10.34 12.59 -0.14
CA ASP A 161 11.19 12.98 1.00
C ASP A 161 12.65 13.21 0.59
N LEU A 162 13.14 12.42 -0.38
CA LEU A 162 14.48 12.51 -0.93
C LEU A 162 14.44 12.48 -2.46
N PRO A 163 15.43 13.08 -3.17
CA PRO A 163 15.57 12.88 -4.60
C PRO A 163 15.62 11.39 -4.98
N VAL A 164 14.94 11.00 -6.07
CA VAL A 164 14.80 9.60 -6.50
C VAL A 164 16.15 8.88 -6.62
N TRP A 165 17.19 9.56 -7.12
CA TRP A 165 18.52 8.96 -7.25
C TRP A 165 19.14 8.59 -5.89
N MET A 166 18.87 9.38 -4.84
CA MET A 166 19.32 9.06 -3.47
C MET A 166 18.56 7.84 -2.95
N GLN A 167 17.24 7.77 -3.19
CA GLN A 167 16.44 6.61 -2.79
C GLN A 167 16.90 5.32 -3.50
N LYS A 168 17.29 5.39 -4.78
CA LYS A 168 17.88 4.27 -5.54
C LYS A 168 19.16 3.71 -4.92
N ILE A 169 19.86 4.48 -4.07
CA ILE A 169 21.02 4.05 -3.29
C ILE A 169 20.61 3.63 -1.88
N ALA A 170 19.83 4.46 -1.20
CA ALA A 170 19.46 4.27 0.20
C ALA A 170 18.61 3.02 0.42
N ILE A 171 17.70 2.69 -0.50
CA ILE A 171 16.81 1.52 -0.38
C ILE A 171 17.61 0.21 -0.37
N PRO A 172 18.49 -0.11 -1.34
CA PRO A 172 19.30 -1.33 -1.29
C PRO A 172 20.20 -1.41 -0.06
N VAL A 173 20.83 -0.29 0.34
CA VAL A 173 21.69 -0.25 1.54
C VAL A 173 20.87 -0.52 2.80
N GLY A 174 19.72 0.15 2.95
CA GLY A 174 18.80 -0.06 4.05
C GLY A 174 18.22 -1.48 4.08
N ALA A 175 17.96 -2.08 2.92
CA ALA A 175 17.52 -3.46 2.81
C ALA A 175 18.60 -4.45 3.29
N LEU A 176 19.86 -4.25 2.90
CA LEU A 176 20.97 -5.08 3.39
C LEU A 176 21.10 -4.99 4.91
N VAL A 177 21.13 -3.76 5.45
CA VAL A 177 21.21 -3.53 6.90
C VAL A 177 20.01 -4.14 7.62
N GLY A 178 18.79 -3.90 7.13
CA GLY A 178 17.57 -4.47 7.69
C GLY A 178 17.60 -5.99 7.70
N TRP A 179 18.04 -6.61 6.60
CA TRP A 179 18.16 -8.07 6.51
C TRP A 179 19.17 -8.64 7.52
N LEU A 180 20.34 -7.99 7.67
CA LEU A 180 21.36 -8.36 8.67
C LEU A 180 20.83 -8.22 10.11
N LEU A 181 19.96 -7.23 10.35
CA LEU A 181 19.28 -7.03 11.64
C LEU A 181 18.01 -7.87 11.82
N GLY A 182 17.80 -8.87 10.96
CA GLY A 182 16.68 -9.81 11.09
C GLY A 182 15.34 -9.29 10.57
N LYS A 183 15.28 -8.10 9.96
CA LYS A 183 14.06 -7.57 9.31
C LYS A 183 13.79 -8.31 8.00
N ARG A 184 12.52 -8.44 7.64
CA ARG A 184 12.06 -9.24 6.50
C ARG A 184 10.99 -8.49 5.71
N ALA A 185 10.79 -8.92 4.46
CA ALA A 185 9.73 -8.40 3.60
C ALA A 185 8.35 -9.05 3.87
N ARG A 186 8.26 -10.00 4.81
CA ARG A 186 7.03 -10.74 5.15
C ARG A 186 7.12 -11.27 6.59
N TYR A 187 5.98 -11.34 7.28
CA TYR A 187 5.90 -11.74 8.69
C TYR A 187 4.72 -12.70 8.93
N PRO A 188 4.82 -13.98 8.54
CA PRO A 188 3.70 -14.93 8.59
C PRO A 188 3.07 -15.11 9.97
N GLU A 189 3.86 -15.07 11.04
CA GLU A 189 3.36 -15.18 12.41
C GLU A 189 2.49 -13.98 12.80
N LEU A 190 2.86 -12.77 12.37
CA LEU A 190 2.07 -11.57 12.57
C LEU A 190 0.82 -11.59 11.67
N GLU A 191 0.96 -12.08 10.42
CA GLU A 191 -0.18 -12.24 9.50
C GLU A 191 -1.23 -13.16 10.12
N GLN A 192 -0.83 -14.32 10.66
CA GLN A 192 -1.72 -15.23 11.36
C GLN A 192 -2.34 -14.58 12.60
N LYS A 193 -1.58 -13.79 13.35
CA LYS A 193 -2.07 -13.14 14.58
C LYS A 193 -3.09 -12.02 14.30
N TYR A 194 -2.86 -11.21 13.27
CA TYR A 194 -3.61 -9.97 13.03
C TYR A 194 -4.64 -10.05 11.90
N PHE A 195 -4.47 -10.96 10.94
CA PHE A 195 -5.40 -11.15 9.82
C PHE A 195 -6.28 -12.39 9.95
N ALA A 196 -6.06 -13.27 10.94
CA ALA A 196 -7.00 -14.35 11.18
C ALA A 196 -8.36 -13.79 11.58
N THR A 197 -9.35 -13.99 10.72
CA THR A 197 -10.77 -13.87 11.03
C THR A 197 -11.08 -14.72 12.27
N LYS A 198 -11.64 -14.10 13.30
CA LYS A 198 -12.38 -14.83 14.34
C LYS A 198 -13.66 -15.42 13.76
#